data_AF-A0AAE0UIJ5-F1
#
_entry.id   AF-A0AAE0UIJ5-F1
#
_cell.length_a   1.000
_cell.length_b   1.000
_cell.length_c   1.000
_cell.angle_alpha   90.00
_cell.angle_beta   90.00
_cell.angle_gamma   90.00
#
_symmetry.space_group_name_H-M   'P 1'
#
loop_
_entity.id
_entity.type
_entity.pdbx_description
1 polymer ?
#
loop_
_entity_poly.entity_id
_entity_poly.type
_entity_poly.pdbx_seq_one_letter_code
_entity_poly.pdbx_strand_id
1 'polypeptide(L)'
;MHQGRLRLRPWLEEQIRSGRYPGVVWLDEDSQIFQIPWKHAARHGWNIDKDATLFRNWAIHTGRFKPGIDKPDPKTWKANFRCALNSLPDVQELRDRSIKKGHNAFRVYILQPNNKPSKKKKGKC
;
A
#
# COMPACT_ATOMS: atom_id res chain seq x y z
N MET A 1 20.65 -5.10 -15.86
CA MET A 1 19.38 -4.64 -16.46
C MET A 1 18.60 -3.89 -15.38
N HIS A 2 18.47 -2.57 -15.49
CA HIS A 2 17.71 -1.79 -14.51
C HIS A 2 16.22 -2.02 -14.78
N GLN A 3 15.59 -2.95 -14.04
CA GLN A 3 14.13 -3.01 -14.04
C GLN A 3 13.63 -1.67 -13.49
N GLY A 4 12.93 -0.90 -14.34
CA GLY A 4 12.42 0.41 -13.97
C GLY A 4 11.56 0.34 -12.72
N ARG A 5 11.54 1.42 -11.94
CA ARG A 5 10.79 1.50 -10.68
C ARG A 5 9.30 1.19 -10.91
N LEU A 6 8.83 0.07 -10.35
CA LEU A 6 7.41 -0.31 -10.39
C LEU A 6 6.52 0.79 -9.79
N ARG A 7 5.36 1.01 -10.41
CA ARG A 7 4.27 1.81 -9.83
C ARG A 7 3.62 1.05 -8.67
N LEU A 8 2.84 1.76 -7.84
CA LEU A 8 2.33 1.20 -6.59
C LEU A 8 1.51 -0.08 -6.79
N ARG A 9 0.60 -0.12 -7.79
CA ARG A 9 -0.25 -1.29 -8.04
C ARG A 9 0.56 -2.59 -8.27
N PRO A 10 1.39 -2.71 -9.32
CA PRO A 10 2.14 -3.94 -9.57
C PRO A 10 3.14 -4.25 -8.43
N TRP A 11 3.74 -3.22 -7.84
CA TRP A 11 4.61 -3.41 -6.67
C TRP A 11 3.86 -4.01 -5.48
N LEU A 12 2.64 -3.54 -5.21
CA LEU A 12 1.82 -3.99 -4.09
C LEU A 12 1.33 -5.42 -4.33
N GLU A 13 0.91 -5.76 -5.56
CA GLU A 13 0.55 -7.13 -5.94
C GLU A 13 1.71 -8.11 -5.67
N GLU A 14 2.93 -7.76 -6.07
CA GLU A 14 4.14 -8.55 -5.76
C GLU A 14 4.39 -8.65 -4.25
N GLN A 15 4.21 -7.56 -3.51
CA GLN A 15 4.42 -7.56 -2.06
C GLN A 15 3.42 -8.46 -1.33
N ILE A 16 2.14 -8.43 -1.72
CA ILE A 16 1.11 -9.29 -1.13
C ILE A 16 1.43 -10.76 -1.45
N ARG A 17 1.71 -11.08 -2.72
CA ARG A 17 2.06 -12.45 -3.15
C ARG A 17 3.31 -12.98 -2.48
N SER A 18 4.27 -12.10 -2.15
CA SER A 18 5.49 -12.50 -1.47
C SER A 18 5.28 -13.04 -0.04
N GLY A 19 4.14 -12.73 0.59
CA GLY A 19 3.84 -13.12 1.98
C GLY A 19 4.79 -12.54 3.04
N ARG A 20 5.67 -11.60 2.67
CA ARG A 20 6.75 -11.11 3.54
C ARG A 20 6.26 -10.20 4.68
N TYR A 21 5.08 -9.63 4.56
CA TYR A 21 4.57 -8.62 5.49
C TYR A 21 3.42 -9.21 6.32
N PRO A 22 3.58 -9.37 7.64
CA PRO A 22 2.56 -9.98 8.48
C PRO A 22 1.21 -9.26 8.35
N GLY A 23 0.16 -10.00 8.04
CA GLY A 23 -1.21 -9.51 7.91
C GLY A 23 -1.52 -8.77 6.60
N VAL A 24 -0.55 -8.59 5.71
CA VAL A 24 -0.77 -8.12 4.33
C VAL A 24 -1.00 -9.34 3.45
N VAL A 25 -2.25 -9.65 3.16
CA VAL A 25 -2.63 -10.92 2.51
C VAL A 25 -3.77 -10.72 1.52
N TRP A 26 -3.85 -11.59 0.52
CA TRP A 26 -5.06 -11.78 -0.27
C TRP A 26 -6.13 -12.41 0.62
N LEU A 27 -7.32 -11.81 0.62
CA LEU A 27 -8.53 -12.42 1.19
C LEU A 27 -9.24 -13.26 0.13
N ASP A 28 -9.18 -12.81 -1.12
CA ASP A 28 -9.69 -13.49 -2.29
C ASP A 28 -8.82 -13.05 -3.48
N GLU A 29 -7.95 -13.93 -3.97
CA GLU A 29 -7.02 -13.61 -5.07
C GLU A 29 -7.77 -13.53 -6.41
N ASP A 30 -8.84 -14.31 -6.61
CA ASP A 30 -9.63 -14.30 -7.84
C ASP A 30 -10.37 -12.96 -7.99
N SER A 31 -10.98 -12.47 -6.90
CA SER A 31 -11.63 -11.17 -6.85
C SER A 31 -10.66 -10.00 -6.61
N GLN A 32 -9.36 -10.27 -6.48
CA GLN A 32 -8.31 -9.28 -6.18
C GLN A 32 -8.60 -8.45 -4.91
N ILE A 33 -9.13 -9.10 -3.87
CA ILE A 33 -9.42 -8.49 -2.57
C ILE A 33 -8.27 -8.81 -1.61
N PHE A 34 -7.71 -7.79 -0.99
CA PHE A 34 -6.61 -7.93 -0.04
C PHE A 34 -6.82 -7.06 1.19
N GLN A 35 -6.10 -7.37 2.27
CA GLN A 35 -6.06 -6.56 3.47
C GLN A 35 -4.66 -6.02 3.77
N ILE A 36 -4.62 -4.86 4.43
CA ILE A 36 -3.39 -4.25 4.95
C ILE A 36 -3.60 -3.90 6.44
N PRO A 37 -2.71 -4.33 7.36
CA PRO A 37 -2.75 -3.89 8.75
C PRO A 37 -2.59 -2.36 8.85
N TRP A 38 -3.43 -1.74 9.67
CA TRP A 38 -3.49 -0.29 9.79
C TRP A 38 -3.37 0.22 11.22
N LYS A 39 -2.72 -0.56 12.10
CA LYS A 39 -2.49 -0.25 13.52
C LYS A 39 -1.95 1.17 13.71
N HIS A 40 -2.45 1.86 14.72
CA HIS A 40 -2.06 3.23 15.04
C HIS A 40 -0.75 3.24 15.83
N ALA A 41 0.20 4.11 15.47
CA ALA A 41 1.54 4.11 16.07
C ALA A 41 1.55 4.36 17.60
N ALA A 42 0.57 5.12 18.10
CA ALA A 42 0.39 5.37 19.53
C ALA A 42 -0.25 4.20 20.32
N ARG A 43 -0.55 3.04 19.69
CA ARG A 43 -1.13 1.89 20.39
C ARG A 43 -0.05 1.07 21.07
N HIS A 44 -0.36 0.54 22.26
CA HIS A 44 0.51 -0.39 22.96
C HIS A 44 0.85 -1.61 22.07
N GLY A 45 2.12 -2.01 22.09
CA GLY A 45 2.64 -3.09 21.26
C GLY A 45 2.71 -2.78 19.76
N TRP A 46 2.65 -1.51 19.34
CA TRP A 46 3.03 -1.11 17.98
C TRP A 46 4.55 -1.16 17.83
N ASN A 47 5.04 -1.75 16.75
CA ASN A 47 6.46 -1.94 16.49
C ASN A 47 6.79 -1.57 15.03
N ILE A 48 7.81 -0.73 14.84
CA ILE A 48 8.23 -0.26 13.51
C ILE A 48 8.65 -1.40 12.58
N ASP A 49 9.36 -2.40 13.08
CA ASP A 49 9.86 -3.55 12.31
C ASP A 49 8.80 -4.62 12.07
N LYS A 50 7.57 -4.42 12.56
CA LYS A 50 6.42 -5.28 12.25
C LYS A 50 5.34 -4.49 11.50
N ASP A 51 4.85 -3.42 12.11
CA ASP A 51 3.68 -2.66 11.66
C ASP A 51 3.99 -1.59 10.61
N ALA A 52 5.26 -1.22 10.41
CA ALA A 52 5.65 -0.20 9.42
C ALA A 52 6.44 -0.76 8.22
N THR A 53 6.71 -2.06 8.18
CA THR A 53 7.61 -2.70 7.20
C THR A 53 7.16 -2.51 5.75
N LEU A 54 5.87 -2.69 5.46
CA LEU A 54 5.31 -2.45 4.12
C LEU A 54 5.52 -0.99 3.69
N PHE A 55 5.19 -0.05 4.57
CA PHE A 55 5.31 1.39 4.29
C PHE A 55 6.77 1.81 4.13
N ARG A 56 7.67 1.26 4.97
CA ARG A 56 9.12 1.45 4.88
C ARG A 56 9.64 0.98 3.53
N ASN A 57 9.30 -0.24 3.12
CA ASN A 57 9.78 -0.79 1.85
C ASN A 57 9.23 -0.02 0.64
N TRP A 58 8.01 0.51 0.70
CA TRP A 58 7.52 1.43 -0.32
C TRP A 58 8.32 2.75 -0.37
N ALA A 59 8.67 3.31 0.80
CA ALA A 59 9.50 4.50 0.87
C ALA A 59 10.91 4.27 0.30
N ILE A 60 11.51 3.11 0.58
CA ILE A 60 12.80 2.67 0.00
C ILE A 60 12.67 2.51 -1.51
N HIS A 61 11.65 1.78 -1.97
CA HIS A 61 11.40 1.53 -3.40
C HIS A 61 11.20 2.84 -4.18
N THR A 62 10.55 3.83 -3.57
CA THR A 62 10.35 5.16 -4.18
C THR A 62 11.56 6.09 -4.05
N GLY A 63 12.59 5.70 -3.30
CA GLY A 63 13.76 6.53 -3.01
C GLY A 63 13.48 7.67 -2.03
N ARG A 64 12.32 7.67 -1.37
CA ARG A 64 11.94 8.67 -0.35
C ARG A 64 12.52 8.39 1.03
N PHE A 65 13.11 7.22 1.22
CA PHE A 65 13.83 6.84 2.42
C PHE A 65 15.05 6.02 2.05
N LYS A 66 16.23 6.45 2.53
CA LYS A 66 17.51 5.76 2.35
C LYS A 66 17.98 5.23 3.70
N PRO A 67 17.92 3.91 3.93
CA PRO A 67 18.41 3.29 5.17
C PRO A 67 19.87 3.67 5.44
N GLY A 68 20.20 4.00 6.69
CA GLY A 68 21.55 4.40 7.11
C GLY A 68 21.91 5.86 6.81
N ILE A 69 21.10 6.57 6.02
CA ILE A 69 21.29 8.01 5.72
C ILE A 69 20.17 8.82 6.38
N ASP A 70 18.93 8.46 6.09
CA ASP A 70 17.76 9.18 6.59
C ASP A 70 17.31 8.65 7.96
N LYS A 71 16.74 9.52 8.79
CA LYS A 71 16.11 9.11 10.05
C LYS A 71 14.77 8.39 9.76
N PRO A 72 14.48 7.25 10.40
CA PRO A 72 13.18 6.57 10.27
C PRO A 72 11.99 7.46 10.64
N ASP A 73 11.02 7.60 9.73
CA ASP A 73 9.74 8.27 9.98
C ASP A 73 8.54 7.43 9.48
N PRO A 74 8.05 6.50 10.31
CA PRO A 74 6.91 5.63 9.99
C PRO A 74 5.62 6.38 9.70
N LYS A 75 5.43 7.55 10.30
CA LYS A 75 4.23 8.37 10.11
C LYS A 75 4.20 8.91 8.68
N THR A 76 5.34 9.43 8.21
CA THR A 76 5.49 9.92 6.84
C THR A 76 5.38 8.80 5.81
N TRP A 77 5.99 7.64 6.06
CA TRP A 77 5.87 6.50 5.14
C TRP A 77 4.42 6.04 4.97
N LYS A 78 3.69 5.88 6.09
CA LYS A 78 2.28 5.48 6.09
C LYS A 78 1.38 6.51 5.41
N ALA A 79 1.61 7.81 5.66
CA ALA A 79 0.85 8.88 5.02
C ALA A 79 1.08 8.91 3.49
N ASN A 80 2.33 8.81 3.06
CA ASN A 80 2.69 8.78 1.64
C ASN A 80 2.14 7.55 0.92
N PHE A 81 2.20 6.38 1.55
CA PHE A 81 1.62 5.16 1.02
C PHE A 81 0.11 5.29 0.84
N ARG A 82 -0.61 5.80 1.86
CA ARG A 82 -2.05 6.05 1.78
C ARG A 82 -2.41 6.99 0.63
N CYS A 83 -1.68 8.09 0.47
CA CYS A 83 -1.93 9.04 -0.61
C CYS A 83 -1.72 8.39 -1.98
N ALA A 84 -0.65 7.60 -2.13
CA ALA A 84 -0.40 6.88 -3.37
C ALA A 84 -1.49 5.84 -3.65
N LEU A 85 -1.95 5.09 -2.65
CA LEU A 85 -3.02 4.11 -2.78
C LEU A 85 -4.35 4.77 -3.19
N ASN A 86 -4.70 5.89 -2.53
CA ASN A 86 -5.91 6.65 -2.84
C ASN A 86 -5.86 7.34 -4.22
N SER A 87 -4.67 7.51 -4.81
CA SER A 87 -4.53 8.09 -6.15
C SER A 87 -4.74 7.09 -7.29
N LEU A 88 -4.79 5.79 -6.96
CA LEU A 88 -5.02 4.74 -7.94
C LEU A 88 -6.53 4.67 -8.26
N PRO A 89 -6.96 4.89 -9.53
CA PRO A 89 -8.38 4.91 -9.90
C PRO A 89 -9.02 3.51 -9.83
N ASP A 90 -8.19 2.49 -9.87
CA ASP A 90 -8.49 1.06 -9.89
C ASP A 90 -8.33 0.41 -8.52
N VAL A 91 -8.16 1.19 -7.44
CA VAL A 91 -8.09 0.68 -6.07
C VAL A 91 -9.19 1.30 -5.22
N GLN A 92 -10.00 0.46 -4.60
CA GLN A 92 -11.11 0.89 -3.76
C GLN A 92 -11.02 0.25 -2.37
N GLU A 93 -11.22 1.06 -1.31
CA GLU A 93 -11.35 0.56 0.06
C GLU A 93 -12.77 0.00 0.30
N LEU A 94 -12.86 -1.26 0.70
CA LEU A 94 -14.10 -1.90 1.17
C LEU A 94 -14.29 -1.54 2.65
N ARG A 95 -14.94 -0.40 2.89
CA ARG A 95 -15.07 0.20 4.24
C ARG A 95 -15.93 -0.64 5.19
N ASP A 96 -16.93 -1.33 4.65
CA ASP A 96 -17.81 -2.27 5.33
C ASP A 96 -17.04 -3.48 5.87
N ARG A 97 -15.97 -3.90 5.18
CA ARG A 97 -15.11 -5.01 5.60
C ARG A 97 -13.89 -4.56 6.40
N SER A 98 -13.68 -3.25 6.57
CA SER A 98 -12.47 -2.69 7.19
C SER A 98 -12.66 -2.40 8.68
N ILE A 99 -11.71 -2.85 9.52
CA ILE A 99 -11.71 -2.57 10.96
C ILE A 99 -10.71 -1.46 11.29
N LYS A 100 -11.22 -0.24 11.56
CA LYS A 100 -10.40 0.96 11.77
C LYS A 100 -9.86 1.14 13.20
N LYS A 101 -10.36 0.38 14.17
CA LYS A 101 -10.05 0.53 15.61
C LYS A 101 -9.64 -0.81 16.21
N GLY A 102 -8.93 -0.75 17.34
CA GLY A 102 -8.52 -1.94 18.08
C GLY A 102 -7.09 -2.40 17.77
N HIS A 103 -6.69 -3.48 18.43
CA HIS A 103 -5.33 -4.04 18.34
C HIS A 103 -5.03 -4.61 16.94
N ASN A 104 -6.04 -5.21 16.32
CA ASN A 104 -5.96 -5.84 15.00
C ASN A 104 -6.62 -4.97 13.92
N ALA A 105 -6.39 -3.66 13.95
CA ALA A 105 -6.95 -2.76 12.95
C ALA A 105 -6.36 -3.06 11.56
N PHE A 106 -7.21 -3.20 10.54
CA PHE A 106 -6.85 -3.45 9.15
C PHE A 106 -7.80 -2.72 8.20
N ARG A 107 -7.37 -2.54 6.95
CA ARG A 107 -8.18 -2.03 5.86
C ARG A 107 -8.23 -3.05 4.74
N VAL A 108 -9.41 -3.25 4.18
CA VAL A 108 -9.66 -4.14 3.06
C VAL A 108 -9.79 -3.30 1.79
N TYR A 109 -9.12 -3.74 0.74
CA TYR A 109 -9.11 -3.11 -0.56
C TYR A 109 -9.42 -4.13 -1.65
N ILE A 110 -9.95 -3.65 -2.77
CA ILE A 110 -10.13 -4.41 -4.00
C ILE A 110 -9.39 -3.73 -5.14
N LEU A 111 -8.67 -4.50 -5.95
CA LEU A 111 -8.14 -4.03 -7.23
C LEU A 111 -9.18 -4.28 -8.30
N GLN A 112 -9.72 -3.21 -8.88
CA GLN A 112 -10.65 -3.36 -9.99
C GLN A 112 -9.89 -3.84 -11.23
N PRO A 113 -10.49 -4.73 -12.04
CA PRO A 113 -9.95 -5.05 -13.35
C PRO A 113 -9.84 -3.75 -14.16
N ASN A 114 -8.71 -3.58 -14.84
CA ASN A 114 -8.38 -2.36 -15.61
C ASN A 114 -9.32 -2.23 -16.83
N ASN A 115 -10.58 -1.88 -16.61
CA ASN A 115 -11.54 -1.71 -17.68
C ASN A 115 -11.44 -0.27 -18.23
N LYS A 116 -10.38 -0.01 -19.03
CA LYS A 116 -10.35 0.77 -20.30
C LYS A 116 -8.97 1.35 -20.68
N PRO A 117 -8.54 1.20 -21.95
CA PRO A 117 -7.84 2.27 -22.69
C PRO A 117 -8.84 3.31 -23.25
N SER A 118 -8.34 4.53 -23.54
CA SER A 118 -9.01 5.76 -24.04
C SER A 118 -9.60 6.70 -22.95
N LYS A 119 -9.19 7.97 -22.84
CA LYS A 119 -9.24 9.01 -23.88
C LYS A 119 -7.92 9.78 -24.06
N LYS A 120 -7.49 9.92 -25.32
CA LYS A 120 -6.60 11.01 -25.77
C LYS A 120 -7.22 12.34 -25.30
N LYS A 121 -6.52 13.11 -24.46
CA LYS A 121 -6.81 14.54 -24.32
C LYS A 121 -6.41 15.20 -25.64
N LYS A 122 -7.37 15.43 -26.53
CA LYS A 122 -7.20 16.35 -27.66
C LYS A 122 -7.11 17.74 -27.03
N GLY A 123 -5.91 18.33 -27.04
CA GLY A 123 -5.68 19.69 -26.60
C GLY A 123 -6.58 20.65 -27.37
N LYS A 124 -7.27 21.52 -26.65
CA LYS A 124 -7.73 22.81 -27.19
C LYS A 124 -6.51 23.72 -27.19
N CYS A 125 -6.09 24.14 -28.37
CA CYS A 125 -5.65 25.48 -28.75
C CYS A 125 -5.70 25.53 -30.28
#